data_AF-A0A9P7JHN8-F1
#
_entry.id   AF-A0A9P7JHN8-F1
#
_cell.length_a   1.000
_cell.length_b   1.000
_cell.length_c   1.000
_cell.angle_alpha   90.00
_cell.angle_beta   90.00
_cell.angle_gamma   90.00
#
_symmetry.space_group_name_H-M   'P 1'
#
loop_
_entity.id
_entity.type
_entity.pdbx_description
1 polymer ?
#
loop_
_entity_poly.entity_id
_entity_poly.type
_entity_poly.pdbx_seq_one_letter_code
_entity_poly.pdbx_strand_id
1 'polypeptide(L)'
;MDTLRRRNPFKHSSEPSESHDTHVLDEQEQSELIDNIKSLNATSNNQNRIALQTMLALSFILHIIYIISDYNSPLIVVFPPANRTESPLYLSPVLTLLAIILHANAALLTHPRNLVLAKRRITPLPYSVAVGLSAIAPTISVLSGKIWQTTAWWCTAAFLTWIVHASNKWVVQEQESISELERMKYISAGA
;
A
#
# COMPACT_ATOMS: atom_id res chain seq x y z
N MET A 1 58.27 -41.69 -9.14
CA MET A 1 57.29 -40.61 -8.95
C MET A 1 56.29 -40.73 -10.09
N ASP A 2 55.08 -41.21 -9.79
CA ASP A 2 53.91 -41.07 -10.65
C ASP A 2 52.67 -41.31 -9.77
N THR A 3 52.23 -40.26 -9.09
CA THR A 3 50.96 -40.25 -8.37
C THR A 3 49.86 -39.98 -9.37
N LEU A 4 49.36 -41.04 -10.01
CA LEU A 4 48.15 -41.01 -10.84
C LEU A 4 46.99 -40.39 -10.05
N ARG A 5 46.52 -39.23 -10.50
CA ARG A 5 45.34 -38.54 -9.96
C ARG A 5 44.11 -39.39 -10.22
N ARG A 6 43.59 -40.03 -9.16
CA ARG A 6 42.35 -40.82 -9.19
C ARG A 6 41.17 -39.88 -9.43
N ARG A 7 40.35 -40.13 -10.46
CA ARG A 7 39.08 -39.43 -10.67
C ARG A 7 38.10 -39.90 -9.59
N ASN A 8 37.54 -38.96 -8.81
CA ASN A 8 36.41 -39.25 -7.93
C ASN A 8 35.17 -39.45 -8.81
N PRO A 9 34.51 -40.62 -8.77
CA PRO A 9 33.20 -40.77 -9.38
C PRO A 9 32.19 -39.94 -8.58
N PHE A 10 31.18 -39.39 -9.28
CA PHE A 10 30.03 -38.77 -8.65
C PHE A 10 29.40 -39.77 -7.66
N LYS A 11 29.49 -39.45 -6.37
CA LYS A 11 28.71 -40.14 -5.34
C LYS A 11 27.31 -39.55 -5.39
N HIS A 12 26.36 -40.33 -5.88
CA HIS A 12 24.95 -40.08 -5.59
C HIS A 12 24.77 -40.40 -4.10
N SER A 13 24.57 -39.37 -3.28
CA SER A 13 24.29 -39.54 -1.86
C SER A 13 22.94 -40.26 -1.71
N SER A 14 22.96 -41.42 -1.05
CA SER A 14 21.80 -42.26 -0.76
C SER A 14 21.45 -42.25 0.72
N GLU A 15 21.54 -41.08 1.35
CA GLU A 15 20.99 -40.79 2.68
C GLU A 15 20.07 -39.57 2.58
N PRO A 16 18.96 -39.52 3.34
CA PRO A 16 18.05 -38.38 3.37
C PRO A 16 18.68 -37.28 4.22
N SER A 17 19.79 -36.73 3.75
CA SER A 17 20.14 -35.36 4.13
C SER A 17 19.01 -34.50 3.60
N GLU A 18 18.40 -33.68 4.45
CA GLU A 18 17.55 -32.56 4.08
C GLU A 18 18.29 -31.72 3.03
N SER A 19 18.14 -32.11 1.76
CA SER A 19 18.59 -31.34 0.64
C SER A 19 17.66 -30.15 0.63
N HIS A 20 18.20 -28.98 0.97
CA HIS A 20 17.84 -27.84 0.17
C HIS A 20 18.10 -28.26 -1.28
N ASP A 21 17.05 -28.73 -1.94
CA ASP A 21 17.07 -29.09 -3.34
C ASP A 21 17.54 -27.86 -4.09
N THR A 22 18.84 -27.83 -4.42
CA THR A 22 19.39 -27.05 -5.51
C THR A 22 18.89 -27.65 -6.82
N HIS A 23 17.56 -27.67 -6.97
CA HIS A 23 16.88 -27.98 -8.22
C HIS A 23 17.10 -26.79 -9.14
N VAL A 24 17.95 -26.99 -10.14
CA VAL A 24 18.24 -25.97 -11.16
C VAL A 24 17.10 -26.03 -12.17
N LEU A 25 16.25 -25.01 -12.17
CA LEU A 25 15.12 -24.92 -13.10
C LEU A 25 15.62 -24.88 -14.54
N ASP A 26 15.00 -25.66 -15.42
CA ASP A 26 15.25 -25.54 -16.85
C ASP A 26 14.61 -24.24 -17.41
N GLU A 27 14.88 -23.92 -18.68
CA GLU A 27 14.39 -22.67 -19.27
C GLU A 27 12.86 -22.58 -19.35
N GLN A 28 12.19 -23.72 -19.46
CA GLN A 28 10.74 -23.80 -19.55
C GLN A 28 10.15 -23.61 -18.15
N GLU A 29 10.64 -24.34 -17.16
CA GLU A 29 10.25 -24.21 -15.75
C GLU A 29 10.48 -22.77 -15.24
N GLN A 30 11.59 -22.13 -15.60
CA GLN A 30 11.84 -20.71 -15.27
C GLN A 30 10.77 -19.78 -15.85
N SER A 31 10.36 -20.01 -17.11
CA SER A 31 9.37 -19.17 -17.78
C SER A 31 7.99 -19.35 -17.16
N GLU A 32 7.60 -20.60 -16.89
CA GLU A 32 6.33 -20.94 -16.24
C GLU A 32 6.26 -20.35 -14.82
N LEU A 33 7.36 -20.40 -14.06
CA LEU A 33 7.43 -19.82 -12.73
C LEU A 33 7.27 -18.28 -12.77
N ILE A 34 7.98 -17.60 -13.67
CA ILE A 34 7.89 -16.15 -13.84
C ILE A 34 6.46 -15.74 -14.23
N ASP A 35 5.84 -16.45 -15.15
CA ASP A 35 4.47 -16.14 -15.60
C ASP A 35 3.43 -16.42 -14.51
N ASN A 36 3.62 -17.46 -13.70
CA ASN A 36 2.80 -17.70 -12.52
C ASN A 36 2.93 -16.56 -11.50
N ILE A 37 4.16 -16.12 -11.20
CA ILE A 37 4.42 -14.99 -10.30
C ILE A 37 3.73 -13.71 -10.82
N LYS A 38 3.84 -13.41 -12.12
CA LYS A 38 3.13 -12.26 -12.73
C LYS A 38 1.61 -12.35 -12.55
N SER A 39 1.03 -13.53 -12.77
CA SER A 39 -0.42 -13.75 -12.63
C SER A 39 -0.89 -13.58 -11.18
N LEU A 40 -0.14 -14.14 -10.23
CA LEU A 40 -0.39 -13.98 -8.80
C LEU A 40 -0.29 -12.51 -8.38
N ASN A 41 0.75 -11.82 -8.84
CA ASN A 41 0.98 -10.40 -8.54
C ASN A 41 -0.13 -9.52 -9.13
N ALA A 42 -0.57 -9.78 -10.36
CA ALA A 42 -1.70 -9.07 -10.96
C ALA A 42 -3.00 -9.26 -10.16
N THR A 43 -3.25 -10.49 -9.68
CA THR A 43 -4.42 -10.82 -8.85
C THR A 43 -4.35 -10.14 -7.48
N SER A 44 -3.20 -10.25 -6.81
CA SER A 44 -2.91 -9.60 -5.53
C SER A 44 -3.07 -8.08 -5.61
N ASN A 45 -2.51 -7.46 -6.65
CA ASN A 45 -2.63 -6.03 -6.90
C ASN A 45 -4.06 -5.58 -7.13
N ASN A 46 -4.88 -6.39 -7.82
CA ASN A 46 -6.29 -6.10 -7.98
C ASN A 46 -7.06 -6.17 -6.65
N GLN A 47 -6.79 -7.18 -5.82
CA GLN A 47 -7.38 -7.31 -4.49
C GLN A 47 -6.98 -6.15 -3.57
N ASN A 48 -5.69 -5.80 -3.55
CA ASN A 48 -5.17 -4.66 -2.78
C ASN A 48 -5.86 -3.35 -3.18
N ARG A 49 -6.08 -3.12 -4.49
CA ARG A 49 -6.82 -1.94 -4.98
C ARG A 49 -8.25 -1.91 -4.49
N ILE A 50 -8.97 -3.03 -4.52
CA ILE A 50 -10.34 -3.12 -4.01
C ILE A 50 -10.38 -2.83 -2.51
N ALA A 51 -9.44 -3.39 -1.75
CA ALA A 51 -9.32 -3.13 -0.31
C ALA A 51 -9.07 -1.64 -0.01
N LEU A 52 -8.14 -1.00 -0.72
CA LEU A 52 -7.87 0.44 -0.57
C LEU A 52 -9.08 1.29 -0.93
N GLN A 53 -9.77 0.98 -2.03
CA GLN A 53 -10.99 1.70 -2.43
C GLN A 53 -12.09 1.55 -1.39
N THR A 54 -12.25 0.35 -0.82
CA THR A 54 -13.23 0.09 0.25
C THR A 54 -12.88 0.89 1.50
N MET A 55 -11.61 0.90 1.92
CA MET A 55 -11.13 1.67 3.06
C MET A 55 -11.36 3.18 2.86
N LEU A 56 -11.07 3.71 1.67
CA LEU A 56 -11.31 5.11 1.34
C LEU A 56 -12.81 5.44 1.34
N ALA A 57 -13.65 4.59 0.75
CA ALA A 57 -15.11 4.77 0.73
C ALA A 57 -15.70 4.78 2.13
N LEU A 58 -15.27 3.87 3.01
CA LEU A 58 -15.66 3.87 4.42
C LEU A 58 -15.22 5.14 5.14
N SER A 59 -14.00 5.61 4.88
CA SER A 59 -13.51 6.88 5.44
C SER A 59 -14.34 8.08 4.97
N PHE A 60 -14.71 8.12 3.69
CA PHE A 60 -15.62 9.14 3.15
C PHE A 60 -16.97 9.14 3.86
N ILE A 61 -17.60 7.97 4.01
CA ILE A 61 -18.87 7.83 4.72
C ILE A 61 -18.73 8.35 6.15
N LEU A 62 -17.63 8.02 6.83
CA LEU A 62 -17.39 8.49 8.19
C LEU A 62 -17.23 10.01 8.29
N HIS A 63 -16.63 10.66 7.27
CA HIS A 63 -16.57 12.12 7.18
C HIS A 63 -17.95 12.75 6.90
N ILE A 64 -18.83 12.07 6.15
CA ILE A 64 -20.22 12.52 5.97
C ILE A 64 -20.98 12.43 7.30
N ILE A 65 -20.84 11.32 8.04
CA ILE A 65 -21.42 11.17 9.38
C ILE A 65 -20.90 12.26 10.32
N TYR A 66 -19.60 12.58 10.26
CA TYR A 66 -19.00 13.65 11.04
C TYR A 66 -19.66 15.02 10.77
N ILE A 67 -19.97 15.34 9.51
CA ILE A 67 -20.69 16.57 9.13
C ILE A 67 -22.10 16.59 9.72
N ILE A 68 -22.84 15.48 9.61
CA ILE A 68 -24.23 15.36 10.09
C ILE A 68 -24.29 15.36 11.62
N SER A 69 -23.22 14.95 12.30
CA SER A 69 -23.12 14.87 13.76
C SER A 69 -22.58 16.16 14.41
N ASP A 70 -22.82 17.31 13.78
CA ASP A 70 -22.35 18.63 14.21
C ASP A 70 -20.83 18.69 14.48
N TYR A 71 -20.03 17.98 13.66
CA TYR A 71 -18.58 17.95 13.76
C TYR A 71 -18.04 17.39 15.09
N ASN A 72 -18.82 16.56 15.78
CA ASN A 72 -18.34 15.80 16.93
C ASN A 72 -17.54 14.57 16.47
N SER A 73 -16.34 14.38 17.03
CA SER A 73 -15.47 13.28 16.62
C SER A 73 -16.16 11.92 16.86
N PRO A 74 -16.24 11.03 15.86
CA PRO A 74 -16.86 9.72 16.03
C PRO A 74 -16.12 8.86 17.06
N LEU A 75 -14.83 9.13 17.29
CA LEU A 75 -14.04 8.44 18.31
C LEU A 75 -14.49 8.78 19.73
N ILE A 76 -15.17 9.91 19.96
CA ILE A 76 -15.73 10.26 21.27
C ILE A 76 -16.89 9.33 21.65
N VAL A 77 -17.65 8.86 20.66
CA VAL A 77 -18.76 7.91 20.88
C VAL A 77 -18.23 6.55 21.33
N VAL A 78 -17.12 6.10 20.76
CA VAL A 78 -16.48 4.82 21.08
C VAL A 78 -15.61 4.90 22.34
N PHE A 79 -14.90 6.02 22.51
CA PHE A 79 -13.96 6.27 23.60
C PHE A 79 -14.32 7.58 24.33
N PRO A 80 -15.39 7.58 25.15
CA PRO A 80 -15.86 8.79 25.81
C PRO A 80 -14.80 9.36 26.76
N PRO A 81 -14.53 10.68 26.73
CA PRO A 81 -13.61 11.32 27.67
C PRO A 81 -14.23 11.37 29.07
N ALA A 82 -13.46 10.96 30.09
CA ALA A 82 -13.98 10.85 31.45
C ALA A 82 -14.45 12.21 32.04
N ASN A 83 -13.71 13.30 31.80
CA ASN A 83 -13.90 14.56 32.53
C ASN A 83 -13.89 15.82 31.64
N ARG A 84 -14.02 15.69 30.31
CA ARG A 84 -13.83 16.83 29.40
C ARG A 84 -14.86 16.85 28.29
N THR A 85 -15.76 17.82 28.33
CA THR A 85 -16.62 18.16 27.19
C THR A 85 -15.76 18.91 26.18
N GLU A 86 -15.74 18.44 24.94
CA GLU A 86 -14.92 19.03 23.89
C GLU A 86 -15.79 19.65 22.81
N SER A 87 -15.44 20.85 22.38
CA SER A 87 -16.03 21.48 21.20
C SER A 87 -15.26 21.07 19.93
N PRO A 88 -15.91 21.07 18.75
CA PRO A 88 -15.22 20.91 17.48
C PRO A 88 -14.11 21.95 17.25
N LEU A 89 -13.26 21.74 16.23
CA LEU A 89 -12.36 22.80 15.77
C LEU A 89 -13.18 23.89 15.09
N TYR A 90 -12.78 25.15 15.27
CA TYR A 90 -13.46 26.28 14.62
C TYR A 90 -13.48 26.14 13.08
N LEU A 91 -12.41 25.59 12.51
CA LEU A 91 -12.26 25.33 11.08
C LEU A 91 -12.72 23.93 10.64
N SER A 92 -13.44 23.19 11.49
CA SER A 92 -13.90 21.82 11.19
C SER A 92 -14.54 21.69 9.79
N PRO A 93 -15.47 22.55 9.35
CA PRO A 93 -16.08 22.42 8.02
C PRO A 93 -15.07 22.45 6.86
N VAL A 94 -14.12 23.39 6.93
CA VAL A 94 -13.09 23.57 5.89
C VAL A 94 -12.09 22.41 5.92
N LEU A 95 -11.68 21.98 7.11
CA LEU A 95 -10.74 20.87 7.29
C LEU A 95 -11.36 19.53 6.87
N THR A 96 -12.65 19.31 7.12
CA THR A 96 -13.38 18.13 6.64
C THR A 96 -13.46 18.10 5.13
N LEU A 97 -13.76 19.23 4.48
CA LEU A 97 -13.76 19.31 3.02
C LEU A 97 -12.37 19.00 2.45
N LEU A 98 -11.30 19.51 3.09
CA LEU A 98 -9.93 19.18 2.72
C LEU A 98 -9.65 17.67 2.84
N ALA A 99 -10.07 17.03 3.94
CA ALA A 99 -9.91 15.59 4.14
C ALA A 99 -10.66 14.78 3.06
N ILE A 100 -11.89 15.18 2.70
CA ILE A 100 -12.68 14.60 1.62
C ILE A 100 -11.95 14.73 0.27
N ILE A 101 -11.39 15.90 -0.04
CA ILE A 101 -10.60 16.11 -1.27
C ILE A 101 -9.34 15.21 -1.27
N LEU A 102 -8.67 15.06 -0.14
CA LEU A 102 -7.49 14.20 -0.01
C LEU A 102 -7.83 12.72 -0.20
N HIS A 103 -8.96 12.25 0.34
CA HIS A 103 -9.44 10.89 0.07
C HIS A 103 -9.82 10.70 -1.41
N ALA A 104 -10.40 11.72 -2.06
CA ALA A 104 -10.72 11.67 -3.48
C ALA A 104 -9.45 11.57 -4.32
N ASN A 105 -8.43 12.35 -3.94
CA ASN A 105 -7.11 12.28 -4.53
C ASN A 105 -6.47 10.90 -4.37
N ALA A 106 -6.55 10.32 -3.17
CA ALA A 106 -6.04 8.98 -2.88
C ALA A 106 -6.79 7.91 -3.69
N ALA A 107 -8.10 8.07 -3.90
CA ALA A 107 -8.90 7.18 -4.75
C ALA A 107 -8.49 7.29 -6.23
N LEU A 108 -8.20 8.50 -6.72
CA LEU A 108 -7.66 8.71 -8.07
C LEU A 108 -6.31 8.00 -8.26
N LEU A 109 -5.43 8.05 -7.25
CA LEU A 109 -4.12 7.40 -7.28
C LEU A 109 -4.20 5.87 -7.29
N THR A 110 -5.27 5.28 -6.76
CA THR A 110 -5.45 3.81 -6.78
C THR A 110 -6.18 3.32 -8.02
N HIS A 111 -6.73 4.22 -8.84
CA HIS A 111 -7.52 3.86 -10.01
C HIS A 111 -6.63 3.71 -11.27
N PRO A 112 -6.67 2.56 -11.98
CA PRO A 112 -5.83 2.32 -13.15
C PRO A 112 -6.22 3.13 -14.38
N ARG A 113 -7.41 3.75 -14.38
CA ARG A 113 -7.93 4.52 -15.51
C ARG A 113 -7.86 6.01 -15.26
N ASN A 114 -7.49 6.75 -16.30
CA ASN A 114 -7.62 8.19 -16.30
C ASN A 114 -9.10 8.56 -16.19
N LEU A 115 -9.52 9.13 -15.06
CA LEU A 115 -10.86 9.64 -14.91
C LEU A 115 -11.02 10.90 -15.77
N VAL A 116 -11.92 10.81 -16.76
CA VAL A 116 -12.28 11.92 -17.64
C VAL A 116 -13.67 12.39 -17.25
N LEU A 117 -13.75 13.57 -16.63
CA LEU A 117 -15.02 14.20 -16.27
C LEU A 117 -15.22 15.41 -17.18
N ALA A 118 -16.37 15.52 -17.84
CA ALA A 118 -16.69 16.62 -18.75
C ALA A 118 -15.59 16.92 -19.79
N LYS A 119 -15.01 15.86 -20.40
CA LYS A 119 -13.89 15.92 -21.36
C LYS A 119 -12.56 16.46 -20.79
N ARG A 120 -12.44 16.66 -19.48
CA ARG A 120 -11.18 17.01 -18.82
C ARG A 120 -10.62 15.81 -18.07
N ARG A 121 -9.33 15.56 -18.28
CA ARG A 121 -8.60 14.53 -17.53
C ARG A 121 -8.34 15.06 -16.12
N ILE A 122 -8.84 14.35 -15.11
CA ILE A 122 -8.54 14.66 -13.73
C ILE A 122 -7.23 13.97 -13.38
N THR A 123 -6.22 14.76 -13.04
CA THR A 123 -4.93 14.26 -12.57
C THR A 123 -4.87 14.35 -11.05
N PRO A 124 -4.40 13.31 -10.36
CA PRO A 124 -4.20 13.38 -8.92
C PRO A 124 -3.12 14.41 -8.57
N LEU A 125 -3.25 15.04 -7.42
CA LEU A 125 -2.22 15.84 -6.79
C LEU A 125 -0.99 14.96 -6.46
N PRO A 126 0.23 15.52 -6.59
CA PRO A 126 1.45 14.85 -6.17
C PRO A 126 1.42 14.46 -4.69
N TYR A 127 2.05 13.33 -4.36
CA TYR A 127 2.07 12.79 -3.00
C TYR A 127 2.65 13.77 -1.96
N SER A 128 3.73 14.47 -2.29
CA SER A 128 4.36 15.46 -1.40
C SER A 128 3.40 16.56 -0.97
N VAL A 129 2.56 17.03 -1.91
CA VAL A 129 1.52 18.03 -1.64
C VAL A 129 0.41 17.44 -0.79
N ALA A 130 -0.06 16.22 -1.13
CA ALA A 130 -1.11 15.55 -0.36
C ALA A 130 -0.71 15.30 1.10
N VAL A 131 0.52 14.86 1.35
CA VAL A 131 1.06 14.69 2.71
C VAL A 131 1.10 16.02 3.46
N GLY A 132 1.66 17.07 2.83
CA GLY A 132 1.73 18.40 3.43
C GLY A 132 0.35 18.93 3.82
N LEU A 133 -0.64 18.80 2.92
CA LEU A 133 -2.02 19.20 3.19
C LEU A 133 -2.68 18.35 4.28
N SER A 134 -2.43 17.04 4.31
CA SER A 134 -3.01 16.13 5.30
C SER A 134 -2.53 16.41 6.73
N ALA A 135 -1.35 17.02 6.89
CA ALA A 135 -0.77 17.36 8.19
C ALA A 135 -1.39 18.63 8.82
N ILE A 136 -2.12 19.44 8.05
CA ILE A 136 -2.70 20.72 8.52
C ILE A 136 -3.69 20.49 9.67
N ALA A 137 -4.67 19.60 9.49
CA ALA A 137 -5.71 19.39 10.50
C ALA A 137 -5.17 18.79 11.83
N PRO A 138 -4.31 17.75 11.81
CA PRO A 138 -3.63 17.28 13.01
C PRO A 138 -2.84 18.38 13.73
N THR A 139 -2.10 19.19 12.97
CA THR A 139 -1.28 20.27 13.55
C THR A 139 -2.17 21.31 14.25
N ILE A 140 -3.25 21.75 13.61
CA ILE A 140 -4.22 22.67 14.21
C ILE A 140 -4.85 22.05 15.46
N SER A 141 -5.20 20.76 15.43
CA SER A 141 -5.77 20.03 16.57
C SER A 141 -4.82 20.04 17.78
N VAL A 142 -3.54 19.71 17.55
CA VAL A 142 -2.51 19.70 18.60
C VAL A 142 -2.28 21.10 19.16
N LEU A 143 -2.10 22.10 18.30
CA LEU A 143 -1.87 23.49 18.71
C LEU A 143 -3.07 24.08 19.48
N SER A 144 -4.28 23.61 19.18
CA SER A 144 -5.50 24.01 19.88
C SER A 144 -5.72 23.28 21.21
N GLY A 145 -4.80 22.38 21.62
CA GLY A 145 -4.89 21.65 22.88
C GLY A 145 -6.08 20.69 22.97
N LYS A 146 -6.57 20.20 21.81
CA LYS A 146 -7.66 19.24 21.71
C LYS A 146 -7.27 17.89 22.32
N ILE A 147 -8.27 17.09 22.70
CA ILE A 147 -8.02 15.77 23.27
C ILE A 147 -7.48 14.81 22.20
N TRP A 148 -6.94 13.68 22.65
CA TRP A 148 -6.33 12.70 21.75
C TRP A 148 -7.34 12.12 20.76
N GLN A 149 -8.62 11.93 21.13
CA GLN A 149 -9.66 11.41 20.23
C GLN A 149 -9.87 12.33 19.02
N THR A 150 -9.94 13.64 19.24
CA THR A 150 -10.09 14.62 18.16
C THR A 150 -8.83 14.71 17.32
N THR A 151 -7.65 14.67 17.95
CA THR A 151 -6.39 14.67 17.21
C THR A 151 -6.21 13.42 16.36
N ALA A 152 -6.51 12.23 16.91
CA ALA A 152 -6.46 10.96 16.19
C ALA A 152 -7.45 10.93 15.01
N TRP A 153 -8.64 11.49 15.20
CA TRP A 153 -9.61 11.65 14.12
C TRP A 153 -9.04 12.49 12.96
N TRP A 154 -8.39 13.61 13.26
CA TRP A 154 -7.77 14.45 12.23
C TRP A 154 -6.54 13.82 11.57
N CYS A 155 -5.89 12.84 12.21
CA CYS A 155 -4.80 12.07 11.61
C CYS A 155 -5.26 11.08 10.53
N THR A 156 -6.56 10.79 10.41
CA THR A 156 -7.09 9.79 9.46
C THR A 156 -6.69 10.08 8.01
N ALA A 157 -6.79 11.34 7.56
CA ALA A 157 -6.42 11.72 6.20
C ALA A 157 -4.92 11.50 5.91
N ALA A 158 -4.04 11.83 6.86
CA ALA A 158 -2.61 11.62 6.73
C ALA A 158 -2.27 10.11 6.71
N PHE A 159 -2.90 9.35 7.60
CA PHE A 159 -2.72 7.91 7.68
C PHE A 159 -3.15 7.20 6.39
N LEU A 160 -4.33 7.53 5.85
CA LEU A 160 -4.83 6.94 4.60
C LEU A 160 -3.98 7.33 3.40
N THR A 161 -3.53 8.60 3.35
CA THR A 161 -2.61 9.07 2.31
C THR A 161 -1.29 8.29 2.35
N TRP A 162 -0.76 8.02 3.55
CA TRP A 162 0.43 7.19 3.73
C TRP A 162 0.20 5.75 3.30
N ILE A 163 -0.91 5.10 3.69
CA ILE A 163 -1.22 3.72 3.27
C ILE A 163 -1.25 3.60 1.74
N VAL A 164 -1.96 4.50 1.07
CA VAL A 164 -2.09 4.46 -0.40
C VAL A 164 -0.72 4.62 -1.06
N HIS A 165 0.13 5.49 -0.53
CA HIS A 165 1.48 5.65 -1.05
C HIS A 165 2.37 4.43 -0.81
N ALA A 166 2.32 3.87 0.41
CA ALA A 166 3.06 2.65 0.74
C ALA A 166 2.66 1.49 -0.18
N SER A 167 1.35 1.32 -0.41
CA SER A 167 0.84 0.29 -1.32
C SER A 167 1.30 0.52 -2.75
N ASN A 168 1.18 1.74 -3.29
CA ASN A 168 1.67 2.06 -4.63
C ASN A 168 3.18 1.82 -4.78
N LYS A 169 3.96 2.13 -3.74
CA LYS A 169 5.40 1.84 -3.73
C LYS A 169 5.69 0.34 -3.79
N TRP A 170 4.93 -0.48 -3.05
CA TRP A 170 5.05 -1.93 -3.11
C TRP A 170 4.73 -2.49 -4.50
N VAL A 171 3.69 -1.98 -5.17
CA VAL A 171 3.36 -2.39 -6.55
C VAL A 171 4.50 -2.09 -7.52
N VAL A 172 5.10 -0.89 -7.41
CA VAL A 172 6.23 -0.51 -8.29
C VAL A 172 7.45 -1.40 -8.00
N GLN A 173 7.78 -1.60 -6.73
CA GLN A 173 8.90 -2.45 -6.33
C GLN A 173 8.73 -3.92 -6.78
N GLU A 174 7.50 -4.42 -6.78
CA GLU A 174 7.16 -5.76 -7.28
C GLU A 174 7.31 -5.88 -8.80
N GLN A 175 6.95 -4.83 -9.54
CA GLN A 175 7.16 -4.80 -10.99
C GLN A 175 8.65 -4.75 -11.35
N GLU A 176 9.44 -3.98 -10.59
CA GLU A 176 10.88 -3.93 -10.72
C GLU A 176 11.53 -5.29 -10.44
N SER A 177 11.09 -6.00 -9.39
CA SER A 177 11.64 -7.32 -9.06
C SER A 177 11.30 -8.39 -10.09
N ILE A 178 10.10 -8.36 -10.67
CA ILE A 178 9.74 -9.24 -11.80
C ILE A 178 10.63 -8.95 -13.01
N SER A 179 10.84 -7.68 -13.34
CA SER A 179 11.70 -7.29 -14.46
C SER A 179 13.14 -7.72 -14.24
N GLU A 180 13.63 -7.65 -13.00
CA GLU A 180 14.95 -8.15 -12.65
C GLU A 180 15.05 -9.67 -12.76
N LEU A 181 14.00 -10.41 -12.34
CA LEU A 181 13.92 -11.87 -12.51
C LEU A 181 13.97 -12.27 -14.00
N GLU A 182 13.25 -11.55 -14.86
CA GLU A 182 13.32 -11.77 -16.32
C GLU A 182 14.72 -11.55 -16.87
N ARG A 183 15.44 -10.54 -16.38
CA ARG A 183 16.82 -10.25 -16.78
C ARG A 183 17.80 -11.33 -16.30
N MET A 184 17.51 -12.01 -15.19
CA MET A 184 18.35 -13.07 -14.63
C MET A 184 18.11 -14.45 -15.24
N LYS A 185 17.14 -14.59 -16.15
CA LYS A 185 16.90 -15.85 -16.86
C LYS A 185 18.18 -16.30 -17.57
N TYR A 186 18.67 -17.49 -17.24
CA TYR A 186 19.85 -18.07 -17.87
C TYR A 186 19.45 -19.11 -18.92
N ILE A 187 20.32 -19.28 -19.92
CA ILE A 187 20.23 -20.36 -20.90
C ILE A 187 20.98 -21.56 -20.31
N SER A 188 20.29 -22.65 -20.03
CA SER A 188 20.96 -23.88 -19.59
C SER A 188 21.49 -24.59 -20.83
N ALA A 189 22.81 -24.74 -20.94
CA ALA A 189 23.39 -25.62 -21.94
C ALA A 189 22.96 -27.06 -21.60
N GLY A 190 21.98 -27.57 -22.34
CA GLY A 190 21.45 -28.92 -22.17
C GLY A 190 22.59 -29.95 -22.16
N ALA A 191 22.46 -30.93 -21.26
CA ALA A 191 23.29 -32.14 -21.26
C ALA A 191 22.80 -33.13 -22.33
#